data_AF-A0A554FX54-F1
#
_entry.id   AF-A0A554FX54-F1
#
_cell.length_a   1.000
_cell.length_b   1.000
_cell.length_c   1.000
_cell.angle_alpha   90.00
_cell.angle_beta   90.00
_cell.angle_gamma   90.00
#
_symmetry.space_group_name_H-M   'P 1'
#
loop_
_entity.id
_entity.type
_entity.pdbx_description
1 polymer ?
#
loop_
_entity_poly.entity_id
_entity_poly.type
_entity_poly.pdbx_seq_one_letter_code
_entity_poly.pdbx_strand_id
1 'polypeptide(L)'
;MQAPQLSESEIQDLALGRTPGKGRAAAPRPEIQQVCEEMKQELPGAEVLRYTDQGGHPMLKKPGLPSGTDAGVCSAMTSEWIRTGIEAGGDPKKGSQAFGKVTDHQFAGLIDKQHVESLQGDAITRRNNANIASIAKLQDDIAGLKLKQAQRGAINEKLTDPDLSPDERQSLLAQRKALGHEIKEGSAQAKLDSAAITQTHHELQAETAAFRAGRGGGYPGVRVQDYEPIQGESFAQKLFDGTKENGHYRMGLRKPGEAAEGHVIGLHKTDGESRLMDANTAEWKTNNHKDLINLTAEHIDRLYPGYESFDLTRYG
;
A
#
# COMPACT_ATOMS: atom_id res chain seq x y z
N MET A 1 28.00 6.13 8.35
CA MET A 1 27.46 6.29 9.72
C MET A 1 27.97 5.13 10.56
N GLN A 2 28.58 5.39 11.71
CA GLN A 2 29.00 4.33 12.64
C GLN A 2 27.74 3.74 13.28
N ALA A 3 27.61 2.41 13.25
CA ALA A 3 26.58 1.73 14.02
C ALA A 3 26.78 2.05 15.52
N PRO A 4 25.70 2.12 16.32
CA PRO A 4 25.83 2.32 17.76
C PRO A 4 26.77 1.25 18.34
N GLN A 5 27.66 1.65 19.27
CA GLN A 5 28.51 0.70 19.97
C GLN A 5 27.63 -0.15 20.88
N LEU A 6 27.34 -1.37 20.43
CA LEU A 6 26.59 -2.38 21.20
C LEU A 6 27.49 -2.97 22.29
N SER A 7 26.90 -3.25 23.46
CA SER A 7 27.57 -4.05 24.49
C SER A 7 27.75 -5.50 24.03
N GLU A 8 28.64 -6.27 24.70
CA GLU A 8 28.83 -7.69 24.38
C GLU A 8 27.53 -8.51 24.49
N SER A 9 26.69 -8.21 25.48
CA SER A 9 25.38 -8.87 25.63
C SER A 9 24.42 -8.51 24.50
N GLU A 10 24.46 -7.27 24.01
CA GLU A 10 23.64 -6.81 22.89
C GLU A 10 24.11 -7.43 21.56
N ILE A 11 25.43 -7.60 21.39
CA ILE A 11 26.01 -8.35 20.26
C ILE A 11 25.56 -9.80 20.29
N GLN A 12 25.52 -10.43 21.47
CA GLN A 12 25.06 -11.81 21.63
C GLN A 12 23.56 -11.95 21.34
N ASP A 13 22.72 -11.04 21.85
CA ASP A 13 21.30 -11.00 21.52
C ASP A 13 21.09 -10.85 20.02
N LEU A 14 21.84 -9.93 19.39
CA LEU A 14 21.84 -9.72 17.96
C LEU A 14 22.21 -11.02 17.23
N ALA A 15 23.30 -11.70 17.60
CA ALA A 15 23.71 -12.97 16.98
C ALA A 15 22.63 -14.07 17.09
N LEU A 16 21.87 -14.08 18.18
CA LEU A 16 20.79 -15.04 18.43
C LEU A 16 19.43 -14.65 17.82
N GLY A 17 19.38 -13.58 17.02
CA GLY A 17 18.12 -13.12 16.43
C GLY A 17 17.20 -12.38 17.41
N ARG A 18 17.68 -12.04 18.61
CA ARG A 18 16.91 -11.35 19.66
C ARG A 18 17.05 -9.83 19.53
N THR A 19 16.10 -9.12 20.15
CA THR A 19 16.16 -7.65 20.24
C THR A 19 17.28 -7.25 21.20
N PRO A 20 18.33 -6.54 20.72
CA PRO A 20 19.42 -6.08 21.59
C PRO A 20 18.88 -5.13 22.66
N GLY A 21 19.38 -5.26 23.89
CA GLY A 21 18.97 -4.39 24.99
C GLY A 21 17.52 -4.62 25.44
N LYS A 22 16.99 -5.83 25.20
CA LYS A 22 15.59 -6.24 25.43
C LYS A 22 14.94 -5.53 26.63
N GLY A 23 13.84 -4.82 26.36
CA GLY A 23 13.10 -4.04 27.35
C GLY A 23 13.59 -2.62 27.56
N ARG A 24 14.55 -2.17 26.76
CA ARG A 24 14.96 -0.77 26.66
C ARG A 24 14.61 -0.26 25.27
N ALA A 25 14.08 0.96 25.22
CA ALA A 25 13.91 1.66 23.97
C ALA A 25 15.28 1.90 23.32
N ALA A 26 15.36 1.68 22.01
CA ALA A 26 16.54 2.06 21.25
C ALA A 26 16.72 3.59 21.29
N ALA A 27 17.97 4.04 21.44
CA ALA A 27 18.27 5.46 21.33
C ALA A 27 18.02 5.93 19.88
N PRO A 28 17.30 7.05 19.67
CA PRO A 28 17.13 7.61 18.33
C PRO A 28 18.48 8.12 17.81
N ARG A 29 18.62 8.16 16.48
CA ARG A 29 19.76 8.85 15.87
C ARG A 29 19.68 10.37 16.18
N PRO A 30 20.84 11.06 16.37
CA PRO A 30 20.85 12.48 16.73
C PRO A 30 20.06 13.37 15.76
N GLU A 31 20.13 13.08 14.47
CA GLU A 31 19.37 13.83 13.46
C GLU A 31 17.85 13.67 13.62
N ILE A 32 17.38 12.50 14.06
CA ILE A 32 15.95 12.26 14.30
C ILE A 32 15.50 12.97 15.57
N GLN A 33 16.33 12.95 16.62
CA GLN A 33 16.06 13.70 17.83
C GLN A 33 15.96 15.20 17.54
N GLN A 34 16.88 15.75 16.74
CA GLN A 34 16.85 17.15 16.34
C GLN A 34 15.56 17.48 15.58
N VAL A 35 15.20 16.69 14.56
CA VAL A 35 13.96 16.91 13.79
C VAL A 35 12.73 16.89 14.69
N CYS A 36 12.65 15.95 15.64
CA CYS A 36 11.52 15.89 16.57
C CYS A 36 11.45 17.13 17.47
N GLU A 37 12.58 17.64 17.97
CA GLU A 37 12.59 18.87 18.77
C GLU A 37 12.20 20.11 17.96
N GLU A 38 12.60 20.20 16.69
CA GLU A 38 12.18 21.29 15.80
C GLU A 38 10.66 21.23 15.53
N MET A 39 10.11 20.06 15.19
CA MET A 39 8.67 19.88 14.99
C MET A 39 7.86 20.25 16.24
N LYS A 40 8.37 19.92 17.43
CA LYS A 40 7.75 20.27 18.71
C LYS A 40 7.70 21.78 18.97
N GLN A 41 8.68 22.54 18.50
CA GLN A 41 8.70 24.00 18.62
C GLN A 41 7.64 24.65 17.72
N GLU A 42 7.38 24.08 16.55
CA GLU A 42 6.38 24.56 15.60
C GLU A 42 4.96 24.14 16.00
N LEU A 43 4.83 23.00 16.68
CA LEU A 43 3.57 22.43 17.14
C LEU A 43 3.61 22.18 18.66
N PRO A 44 3.47 23.24 19.50
CA PRO A 44 3.62 23.12 20.96
C PRO A 44 2.54 22.23 21.61
N GLY A 45 1.47 21.91 20.89
CA GLY A 45 0.46 20.93 21.31
C GLY A 45 0.86 19.47 21.09
N ALA A 46 2.04 19.21 20.51
CA ALA A 46 2.58 17.89 20.25
C ALA A 46 3.63 17.48 21.31
N GLU A 47 3.58 16.24 21.75
CA GLU A 47 4.50 15.65 22.71
C GLU A 47 5.01 14.31 22.19
N VAL A 48 6.33 14.11 22.16
CA VAL A 48 6.92 12.80 21.88
C VAL A 48 6.65 11.88 23.07
N LEU A 49 5.92 10.79 22.84
CA LEU A 49 5.70 9.74 23.82
C LEU A 49 6.89 8.77 23.87
N ARG A 50 7.40 8.41 22.69
CA ARG A 50 8.58 7.53 22.54
C ARG A 50 9.16 7.67 21.14
N TYR A 51 10.47 7.47 21.02
CA TYR A 51 11.10 7.35 19.72
C TYR A 51 10.85 5.96 19.12
N THR A 52 10.64 5.93 17.80
CA THR A 52 10.36 4.73 17.00
C THR A 52 11.35 4.54 15.86
N ASP A 53 12.37 5.41 15.74
CA ASP A 53 13.43 5.42 14.73
C ASP A 53 13.95 4.03 14.34
N GLN A 54 13.28 3.41 13.38
CA GLN A 54 13.65 2.10 12.85
C GLN A 54 14.97 2.17 12.09
N GLY A 55 15.29 3.33 11.48
CA GLY A 55 16.48 3.51 10.67
C GLY A 55 17.77 3.38 11.48
N GLY A 56 17.71 3.66 12.78
CA GLY A 56 18.79 3.44 13.74
C GLY A 56 18.83 2.04 14.37
N HIS A 57 17.80 1.21 14.18
CA HIS A 57 17.66 -0.02 14.95
C HIS A 57 18.69 -1.09 14.53
N PRO A 58 19.50 -1.66 15.46
CA PRO A 58 20.59 -2.58 15.11
C PRO A 58 20.14 -3.85 14.38
N MET A 59 18.92 -4.33 14.67
CA MET A 59 18.38 -5.50 13.97
C MET A 59 18.19 -5.27 12.46
N LEU A 60 17.96 -4.03 12.03
CA LEU A 60 17.83 -3.67 10.61
C LEU A 60 19.20 -3.40 9.93
N LYS A 61 20.30 -3.54 10.65
CA LYS A 61 21.67 -3.41 10.11
C LYS A 61 22.35 -4.77 9.88
N LYS A 62 21.66 -5.86 10.18
CA LYS A 62 22.19 -7.21 9.98
C LYS A 62 22.33 -7.55 8.49
N PRO A 63 23.38 -8.27 8.10
CA PRO A 63 23.41 -8.91 6.79
C PRO A 63 22.37 -10.04 6.72
N GLY A 64 21.86 -10.31 5.52
CA GLY A 64 20.97 -11.45 5.27
C GLY A 64 19.56 -11.29 5.83
N LEU A 65 19.06 -10.06 5.95
CA LEU A 65 17.67 -9.82 6.28
C LEU A 65 16.74 -10.43 5.23
N PRO A 66 15.52 -10.89 5.63
CA PRO A 66 14.54 -11.39 4.67
C PRO A 66 14.17 -10.31 3.64
N SER A 67 13.87 -10.73 2.41
CA SER A 67 13.52 -9.82 1.31
C SER A 67 12.32 -8.93 1.68
N GLY A 68 12.32 -7.67 1.26
CA GLY A 68 11.20 -6.76 1.56
C GLY A 68 11.25 -6.14 2.95
N THR A 69 12.36 -6.34 3.68
CA THR A 69 12.64 -5.66 4.96
C THR A 69 13.79 -4.64 4.85
N ASP A 70 14.41 -4.54 3.67
CA ASP A 70 15.54 -3.63 3.39
C ASP A 70 15.15 -2.15 3.55
N ALA A 71 13.88 -1.83 3.33
CA ALA A 71 13.31 -0.49 3.51
C ALA A 71 12.84 -0.22 4.96
N GLY A 72 12.99 -1.18 5.87
CA GLY A 72 12.50 -1.12 7.24
C GLY A 72 11.22 -1.92 7.46
N VAL A 73 10.61 -1.74 8.64
CA VAL A 73 9.41 -2.40 9.17
C VAL A 73 8.23 -1.44 9.39
N CYS A 74 8.16 -0.31 8.68
CA CYS A 74 7.15 0.73 8.90
C CYS A 74 5.71 0.19 8.84
N SER A 75 5.44 -0.70 7.88
CA SER A 75 4.12 -1.31 7.71
C SER A 75 3.77 -2.20 8.90
N ALA A 76 4.64 -3.15 9.25
CA ALA A 76 4.43 -4.06 10.36
C ALA A 76 4.36 -3.34 11.71
N MET A 77 5.21 -2.33 11.90
CA MET A 77 5.21 -1.50 13.11
C MET A 77 3.90 -0.72 13.24
N THR A 78 3.36 -0.18 12.14
CA THR A 78 2.06 0.50 12.14
C THR A 78 0.92 -0.46 12.44
N SER A 79 0.91 -1.65 11.82
CA SER A 79 -0.09 -2.68 12.11
C SER A 79 -0.10 -3.06 13.60
N GLU A 80 1.08 -3.23 14.22
CA GLU A 80 1.19 -3.53 15.65
C GLU A 80 0.81 -2.36 16.56
N TRP A 81 1.13 -1.13 16.16
CA TRP A 81 0.72 0.07 16.88
C TRP A 81 -0.81 0.21 16.91
N ILE A 82 -1.47 -0.01 15.77
CA ILE A 82 -2.94 -0.03 15.68
C ILE A 82 -3.52 -1.16 16.53
N ARG A 83 -3.01 -2.40 16.37
CA ARG A 83 -3.49 -3.57 17.13
C ARG A 83 -3.43 -3.34 18.64
N THR A 84 -2.27 -2.90 19.13
CA THR A 84 -2.08 -2.65 20.57
C THR A 84 -2.90 -1.47 21.08
N GLY A 85 -3.16 -0.44 20.25
CA GLY A 85 -4.09 0.64 20.56
C GLY A 85 -5.54 0.17 20.68
N ILE A 86 -6.01 -0.68 19.78
CA ILE A 86 -7.35 -1.28 19.81
C ILE A 86 -7.53 -2.21 21.01
N GLU A 87 -6.57 -3.11 21.28
CA GLU A 87 -6.61 -4.02 22.44
C GLU A 87 -6.60 -3.27 23.78
N ALA A 88 -6.00 -2.08 23.80
CA ALA A 88 -6.05 -1.18 24.94
C ALA A 88 -7.40 -0.44 25.10
N GLY A 89 -8.39 -0.72 24.26
CA GLY A 89 -9.71 -0.07 24.25
C GLY A 89 -9.67 1.36 23.71
N GLY A 90 -8.66 1.71 22.91
CA GLY A 90 -8.44 3.08 22.43
C GLY A 90 -7.83 4.02 23.48
N ASP A 91 -7.41 3.53 24.65
CA ASP A 91 -6.70 4.34 25.65
C ASP A 91 -5.28 4.71 25.14
N PRO A 92 -4.97 6.01 24.92
CA PRO A 92 -3.68 6.45 24.39
C PRO A 92 -2.47 5.95 25.18
N LYS A 93 -2.55 5.98 26.52
CA LYS A 93 -1.45 5.67 27.42
C LYS A 93 -1.21 4.16 27.50
N LYS A 94 -2.28 3.37 27.65
CA LYS A 94 -2.19 1.90 27.66
C LYS A 94 -1.73 1.38 26.30
N GLY A 95 -2.22 1.97 25.21
CA GLY A 95 -1.80 1.64 23.86
C GLY A 95 -0.30 1.88 23.64
N SER A 96 0.21 3.06 24.02
CA SER A 96 1.65 3.38 23.90
C SER A 96 2.53 2.43 24.74
N GLN A 97 2.11 2.09 25.96
CA GLN A 97 2.82 1.11 26.79
C GLN A 97 2.84 -0.30 26.17
N ALA A 98 1.71 -0.75 25.61
CA ALA A 98 1.61 -2.05 24.96
C ALA A 98 2.45 -2.10 23.67
N PHE A 99 2.36 -1.06 22.84
CA PHE A 99 3.21 -0.91 21.66
C PHE A 99 4.70 -0.88 22.00
N GLY A 100 5.05 -0.21 23.10
CA GLY A 100 6.42 -0.17 23.57
C GLY A 100 6.99 -1.53 23.90
N LYS A 101 6.20 -2.41 24.52
CA LYS A 101 6.62 -3.79 24.75
C LYS A 101 6.92 -4.54 23.44
N VAL A 102 6.16 -4.28 22.37
CA VAL A 102 6.41 -4.91 21.06
C VAL A 102 7.75 -4.45 20.49
N THR A 103 7.99 -3.14 20.46
CA THR A 103 9.20 -2.56 19.88
C THR A 103 10.45 -2.82 20.73
N ASP A 104 10.33 -2.83 22.05
CA ASP A 104 11.46 -2.98 22.98
C ASP A 104 11.81 -4.46 23.24
N HIS A 105 10.89 -5.41 23.02
CA HIS A 105 11.12 -6.84 23.29
C HIS A 105 11.01 -7.76 22.07
N GLN A 106 10.33 -7.35 21.01
CA GLN A 106 9.90 -8.21 19.91
C GLN A 106 10.17 -7.59 18.53
N PHE A 107 11.19 -6.73 18.40
CA PHE A 107 11.51 -6.08 17.14
C PHE A 107 11.80 -7.09 16.02
N ALA A 108 12.39 -8.25 16.35
CA ALA A 108 12.58 -9.37 15.42
C ALA A 108 11.26 -9.79 14.75
N GLY A 109 10.17 -9.86 15.51
CA GLY A 109 8.86 -10.22 15.00
C GLY A 109 8.27 -9.16 14.07
N LEU A 110 8.69 -7.89 14.17
CA LEU A 110 8.31 -6.85 13.19
C LEU A 110 8.98 -7.09 11.84
N ILE A 111 10.24 -7.57 11.83
CA ILE A 111 10.95 -7.94 10.60
C ILE A 111 10.25 -9.11 9.92
N ASP A 112 9.92 -10.16 10.67
CA ASP A 112 9.21 -11.33 10.13
C ASP A 112 7.84 -10.95 9.57
N LYS A 113 7.06 -10.12 10.30
CA LYS A 113 5.77 -9.62 9.84
C LYS A 113 5.90 -8.77 8.59
N GLN A 114 6.88 -7.87 8.54
CA GLN A 114 7.13 -7.04 7.37
C GLN A 114 7.48 -7.89 6.15
N HIS A 115 8.30 -8.93 6.33
CA HIS A 115 8.63 -9.86 5.25
C HIS A 115 7.40 -10.57 4.70
N VAL A 116 6.57 -11.13 5.58
CA VAL A 116 5.32 -11.80 5.18
C VAL A 116 4.38 -10.83 4.46
N GLU A 117 4.23 -9.61 4.97
CA GLU A 117 3.44 -8.57 4.32
C GLU A 117 3.99 -8.21 2.94
N SER A 118 5.31 -8.10 2.78
CA SER A 118 5.94 -7.83 1.48
C SER A 118 5.65 -8.95 0.49
N LEU A 119 5.82 -10.22 0.89
CA LEU A 119 5.57 -11.38 0.02
C LEU A 119 4.12 -11.42 -0.47
N GLN A 120 3.17 -11.14 0.42
CA GLN A 120 1.75 -11.12 0.06
C GLN A 120 1.41 -9.93 -0.85
N GLY A 121 1.95 -8.74 -0.56
CA GLY A 121 1.80 -7.56 -1.42
C GLY A 121 2.37 -7.76 -2.82
N ASP A 122 3.55 -8.37 -2.93
CA ASP A 122 4.20 -8.70 -4.20
C ASP A 122 3.39 -9.74 -4.99
N ALA A 123 2.83 -10.74 -4.31
CA ALA A 123 1.98 -11.74 -4.95
C ALA A 123 0.73 -11.12 -5.58
N ILE A 124 0.01 -10.26 -4.82
CA ILE A 124 -1.16 -9.53 -5.31
C ILE A 124 -0.76 -8.63 -6.49
N THR A 125 0.34 -7.89 -6.37
CA THR A 125 0.83 -6.98 -7.43
C THR A 125 1.16 -7.73 -8.71
N ARG A 126 1.92 -8.84 -8.63
CA ARG A 126 2.23 -9.67 -9.80
C ARG A 126 0.98 -10.19 -10.49
N ARG A 127 0.01 -10.66 -9.71
CA ARG A 127 -1.24 -11.21 -10.22
C ARG A 127 -2.12 -10.13 -10.85
N ASN A 128 -2.17 -8.93 -10.27
CA ASN A 128 -2.86 -7.78 -10.85
C ASN A 128 -2.21 -7.34 -12.18
N ASN A 129 -0.88 -7.26 -12.24
CA ASN A 129 -0.16 -6.92 -13.47
C ASN A 129 -0.40 -7.94 -14.59
N ALA A 130 -0.44 -9.24 -14.24
CA ALA A 130 -0.81 -10.29 -15.20
C ALA A 130 -2.25 -10.12 -15.71
N ASN A 131 -3.20 -9.75 -14.83
CA ASN A 131 -4.58 -9.49 -15.24
C ASN A 131 -4.70 -8.26 -16.15
N ILE A 132 -3.95 -7.18 -15.88
CA ILE A 132 -3.87 -5.99 -16.74
C ILE A 132 -3.31 -6.36 -18.13
N ALA A 133 -2.27 -7.18 -18.19
CA ALA A 133 -1.74 -7.68 -19.47
C ALA A 133 -2.78 -8.50 -20.25
N SER A 134 -3.57 -9.34 -19.56
CA SER A 134 -4.68 -10.07 -20.18
C SER A 134 -5.77 -9.14 -20.72
N ILE A 135 -6.09 -8.04 -20.01
CA ILE A 135 -7.02 -7.02 -20.48
C ILE A 135 -6.50 -6.36 -21.77
N ALA A 136 -5.23 -5.97 -21.80
CA ALA A 136 -4.61 -5.37 -22.99
C ALA A 136 -4.68 -6.32 -24.19
N LYS A 137 -4.32 -7.59 -23.98
CA LYS A 137 -4.44 -8.62 -25.03
C LYS A 137 -5.88 -8.78 -25.53
N LEU A 138 -6.87 -8.83 -24.65
CA LEU A 138 -8.28 -8.92 -25.03
C LEU A 138 -8.71 -7.71 -25.87
N GLN A 139 -8.23 -6.51 -25.54
CA GLN A 139 -8.51 -5.30 -26.32
C GLN A 139 -7.94 -5.39 -27.75
N ASP A 140 -6.71 -5.89 -27.89
CA ASP A 140 -6.08 -6.14 -29.19
C ASP A 140 -6.84 -7.19 -30.01
N ASP A 141 -7.25 -8.30 -29.38
CA ASP A 141 -8.03 -9.36 -30.02
C ASP A 141 -9.39 -8.82 -30.51
N ILE A 142 -10.08 -8.01 -29.70
CA ILE A 142 -11.33 -7.34 -30.08
C ILE A 142 -11.09 -6.38 -31.26
N ALA A 143 -9.99 -5.62 -31.27
CA ALA A 143 -9.66 -4.73 -32.37
C ALA A 143 -9.42 -5.53 -33.67
N GLY A 144 -8.70 -6.64 -33.60
CA GLY A 144 -8.51 -7.57 -34.72
C GLY A 144 -9.83 -8.12 -35.27
N LEU A 145 -10.77 -8.49 -34.39
CA LEU A 145 -12.10 -8.94 -34.79
C LEU A 145 -12.91 -7.86 -35.50
N LYS A 146 -12.84 -6.61 -35.03
CA LYS A 146 -13.50 -5.47 -35.69
C LYS A 146 -12.96 -5.27 -37.11
N LEU A 147 -11.65 -5.39 -37.32
CA LEU A 147 -11.03 -5.31 -38.65
C LEU A 147 -11.53 -6.42 -39.57
N LYS A 148 -11.58 -7.67 -39.08
CA LYS A 148 -12.12 -8.80 -39.86
C LYS A 148 -13.60 -8.60 -40.20
N GLN A 149 -14.38 -8.04 -39.28
CA GLN A 149 -15.78 -7.73 -39.51
C GLN A 149 -15.95 -6.65 -40.58
N ALA A 150 -15.11 -5.61 -40.59
CA ALA A 150 -15.08 -4.60 -41.65
C ALA A 150 -14.68 -5.20 -43.01
N GLN A 151 -13.65 -6.05 -43.05
CA GLN A 151 -13.26 -6.77 -44.27
C GLN A 151 -14.40 -7.62 -44.84
N ARG A 152 -15.12 -8.34 -43.96
CA ARG A 152 -16.29 -9.13 -44.34
C ARG A 152 -17.42 -8.23 -44.88
N GLY A 153 -17.60 -7.04 -44.30
CA GLY A 153 -18.52 -6.01 -44.82
C GLY A 153 -18.18 -5.58 -46.24
N ALA A 154 -16.91 -5.21 -46.49
CA ALA A 154 -16.43 -4.84 -47.82
C ALA A 154 -16.58 -5.98 -48.86
N ILE A 155 -16.39 -7.23 -48.45
CA ILE A 155 -16.65 -8.39 -49.34
C ILE A 155 -18.14 -8.51 -49.68
N ASN A 156 -19.03 -8.27 -48.71
CA ASN A 156 -20.48 -8.28 -48.99
C ASN A 156 -20.87 -7.20 -49.99
N GLU A 157 -20.28 -6.01 -49.91
CA GLU A 157 -20.50 -4.93 -50.88
C GLU A 157 -20.01 -5.35 -52.27
N LYS A 158 -18.78 -5.87 -52.40
CA LYS A 158 -18.24 -6.37 -53.67
C LYS A 158 -19.12 -7.43 -54.30
N LEU A 159 -19.66 -8.36 -53.50
CA LEU A 159 -20.53 -9.43 -54.00
C LEU A 159 -21.85 -8.94 -54.64
N THR A 160 -22.23 -7.67 -54.45
CA THR A 160 -23.39 -7.04 -55.11
C THR A 160 -23.12 -6.57 -56.53
N ASP A 161 -21.84 -6.51 -56.95
CA ASP A 161 -21.45 -6.10 -58.29
C ASP A 161 -21.94 -7.13 -59.34
N PRO A 162 -22.75 -6.73 -60.33
CA PRO A 162 -23.23 -7.63 -61.38
C PRO A 162 -22.14 -8.06 -62.36
N ASP A 163 -21.04 -7.32 -62.47
CA ASP A 163 -19.99 -7.53 -63.47
C ASP A 163 -18.90 -8.52 -63.01
N LEU A 164 -19.00 -9.04 -61.78
CA LEU A 164 -18.11 -10.06 -61.25
C LEU A 164 -18.16 -11.35 -62.08
N SER A 165 -16.99 -11.84 -62.48
CA SER A 165 -16.88 -13.16 -63.09
C SER A 165 -17.28 -14.28 -62.11
N PRO A 166 -17.67 -15.47 -62.60
CA PRO A 166 -18.00 -16.61 -61.74
C PRO A 166 -16.88 -16.97 -60.76
N ASP A 167 -15.62 -16.94 -61.21
CA ASP A 167 -14.46 -17.31 -60.41
C ASP A 167 -14.17 -16.28 -59.30
N GLU A 168 -14.26 -14.98 -59.60
CA GLU A 168 -14.11 -13.92 -58.62
C GLU A 168 -15.21 -13.99 -57.56
N ARG A 169 -16.46 -14.22 -57.99
CA ARG A 169 -17.60 -14.41 -57.08
C ARG A 169 -17.39 -15.62 -56.17
N GLN A 170 -16.92 -16.74 -56.70
CA GLN A 170 -16.64 -17.94 -55.90
C GLN A 170 -15.50 -17.70 -54.89
N SER A 171 -14.43 -17.01 -55.29
CA SER A 171 -13.32 -16.63 -54.41
C SER A 171 -13.79 -15.73 -53.25
N LEU A 172 -14.58 -14.69 -53.55
CA LEU A 172 -15.14 -13.79 -52.53
C LEU A 172 -16.08 -14.52 -51.56
N LEU A 173 -16.90 -15.46 -52.04
CA LEU A 173 -17.75 -16.29 -51.19
C LEU A 173 -16.93 -17.18 -50.24
N ALA A 174 -15.82 -17.76 -50.73
CA ALA A 174 -14.90 -18.55 -49.91
C ALA A 174 -14.23 -17.69 -48.82
N GLN A 175 -13.70 -16.52 -49.19
CA GLN A 175 -13.10 -15.57 -48.23
C GLN A 175 -14.12 -15.11 -47.18
N ARG A 176 -15.35 -14.79 -47.60
CA ARG A 176 -16.44 -14.41 -46.67
C ARG A 176 -16.73 -15.53 -45.67
N LYS A 177 -16.74 -16.79 -46.12
CA LYS A 177 -16.98 -17.96 -45.26
C LYS A 177 -15.84 -18.15 -44.26
N ALA A 178 -14.59 -18.05 -44.70
CA ALA A 178 -13.41 -18.13 -43.83
C ALA A 178 -13.43 -17.04 -42.76
N LEU A 179 -13.62 -15.77 -43.14
CA LEU A 179 -13.76 -14.67 -42.19
C LEU A 179 -14.94 -14.87 -41.23
N GLY A 180 -16.07 -15.40 -41.71
CA GLY A 180 -17.21 -15.72 -40.86
C GLY A 180 -16.88 -16.76 -39.78
N HIS A 181 -16.03 -17.75 -40.10
CA HIS A 181 -15.54 -18.73 -39.14
C HIS A 181 -14.58 -18.09 -38.14
N GLU A 182 -13.56 -17.38 -38.62
CA GLU A 182 -12.56 -16.70 -37.78
C GLU A 182 -13.21 -15.71 -36.80
N ILE A 183 -14.18 -14.92 -37.26
CA ILE A 183 -14.91 -13.98 -36.39
C ILE A 183 -15.70 -14.73 -35.32
N LYS A 184 -16.36 -15.84 -35.68
CA LYS A 184 -17.16 -16.62 -34.73
C LYS A 184 -16.28 -17.26 -33.66
N GLU A 185 -15.18 -17.89 -34.06
CA GLU A 185 -14.22 -18.50 -33.15
C GLU A 185 -13.57 -17.46 -32.26
N GLY A 186 -13.05 -16.38 -32.83
CA GLY A 186 -12.41 -15.32 -32.05
C GLY A 186 -13.39 -14.61 -31.11
N SER A 187 -14.66 -14.43 -31.50
CA SER A 187 -15.69 -13.89 -30.59
C SER A 187 -16.00 -14.84 -29.43
N ALA A 188 -16.01 -16.16 -29.68
CA ALA A 188 -16.19 -17.16 -28.63
C ALA A 188 -14.99 -17.14 -27.66
N GLN A 189 -13.76 -17.07 -28.18
CA GLN A 189 -12.55 -16.97 -27.38
C GLN A 189 -12.52 -15.69 -26.54
N ALA A 190 -12.80 -14.53 -27.15
CA ALA A 190 -12.85 -13.25 -26.45
C ALA A 190 -13.88 -13.26 -25.30
N LYS A 191 -15.00 -13.98 -25.45
CA LYS A 191 -15.99 -14.16 -24.39
C LYS A 191 -15.45 -15.01 -23.22
N LEU A 192 -14.72 -16.08 -23.53
CA LEU A 192 -14.06 -16.91 -22.50
C LEU A 192 -12.98 -16.11 -21.76
N ASP A 193 -12.15 -15.37 -22.49
CA ASP A 193 -11.07 -14.56 -21.92
C ASP A 193 -11.63 -13.44 -21.03
N SER A 194 -12.71 -12.76 -21.48
CA SER A 194 -13.42 -11.75 -20.68
C SER A 194 -13.98 -12.31 -19.37
N ALA A 195 -14.56 -13.52 -19.41
CA ALA A 195 -15.06 -14.18 -18.20
C ALA A 195 -13.90 -14.55 -17.24
N ALA A 196 -12.78 -15.05 -17.76
CA ALA A 196 -11.60 -15.38 -16.97
C ALA A 196 -10.96 -14.14 -16.31
N ILE A 197 -10.89 -13.02 -17.04
CA ILE A 197 -10.42 -11.72 -16.52
C ILE A 197 -11.35 -11.24 -15.40
N THR A 198 -12.66 -11.33 -15.61
CA THR A 198 -13.66 -10.93 -14.60
C THR A 198 -13.53 -11.75 -13.32
N GLN A 199 -13.38 -13.07 -13.45
CA GLN A 199 -13.15 -13.96 -12.32
C GLN A 199 -11.85 -13.62 -11.58
N THR A 200 -10.76 -13.42 -12.32
CA THR A 200 -9.47 -13.04 -11.75
C THR A 200 -9.56 -11.70 -11.01
N HIS A 201 -10.31 -10.74 -11.55
CA HIS A 201 -10.54 -9.45 -10.91
C HIS A 201 -11.30 -9.59 -9.58
N HIS A 202 -12.34 -10.42 -9.53
CA HIS A 202 -13.06 -10.69 -8.28
C HIS A 202 -12.19 -11.37 -7.22
N GLU A 203 -11.35 -12.32 -7.62
CA GLU A 203 -10.42 -12.99 -6.71
C GLU A 203 -9.36 -12.01 -6.17
N LEU A 204 -8.82 -11.13 -7.03
CA LEU A 204 -7.89 -10.07 -6.64
C LEU A 204 -8.53 -9.07 -5.66
N GLN A 205 -9.80 -8.69 -5.87
CA GLN A 205 -10.53 -7.84 -4.94
C GLN A 205 -10.67 -8.50 -3.55
N ALA A 206 -11.04 -9.79 -3.52
CA ALA A 206 -11.16 -10.54 -2.28
C ALA A 206 -9.82 -10.70 -1.55
N GLU A 207 -8.74 -11.02 -2.28
CA GLU A 207 -7.38 -11.13 -1.73
C GLU A 207 -6.88 -9.78 -1.20
N THR A 208 -7.12 -8.69 -1.94
CA THR A 208 -6.75 -7.33 -1.51
C THR A 208 -7.52 -6.92 -0.27
N ALA A 209 -8.82 -7.22 -0.20
CA ALA A 209 -9.64 -6.97 0.98
C ALA A 209 -9.17 -7.79 2.19
N ALA A 210 -8.87 -9.09 2.01
CA ALA A 210 -8.35 -9.94 3.07
C ALA A 210 -6.95 -9.49 3.54
N PHE A 211 -6.10 -9.04 2.63
CA PHE A 211 -4.79 -8.48 2.95
C PHE A 211 -4.90 -7.19 3.76
N ARG A 212 -5.77 -6.27 3.33
CA ARG A 212 -6.12 -5.07 4.10
C ARG A 212 -6.67 -5.44 5.48
N ALA A 213 -7.55 -6.43 5.55
CA ALA A 213 -8.11 -6.96 6.79
C ALA A 213 -7.05 -7.53 7.75
N GLY A 214 -6.09 -8.29 7.24
CA GLY A 214 -4.96 -8.81 8.03
C GLY A 214 -4.05 -7.73 8.60
N ARG A 215 -3.97 -6.57 7.92
CA ARG A 215 -3.33 -5.35 8.43
C ARG A 215 -4.24 -4.55 9.38
N GLY A 216 -5.39 -5.13 9.75
CA GLY A 216 -6.48 -4.65 10.61
C GLY A 216 -7.68 -3.99 9.88
N GLY A 217 -7.60 -3.77 8.56
CA GLY A 217 -8.55 -2.97 7.77
C GLY A 217 -9.79 -3.71 7.31
N GLY A 218 -10.27 -4.67 8.10
CA GLY A 218 -11.27 -5.68 7.71
C GLY A 218 -12.55 -5.67 8.54
N TYR A 219 -12.69 -4.70 9.43
CA TYR A 219 -13.91 -4.53 10.20
C TYR A 219 -15.02 -3.91 9.34
N PRO A 220 -16.29 -4.29 9.53
CA PRO A 220 -17.41 -3.60 8.91
C PRO A 220 -17.35 -2.10 9.22
N GLY A 221 -17.35 -1.22 8.21
CA GLY A 221 -17.25 0.24 8.38
C GLY A 221 -15.92 0.87 7.94
N VAL A 222 -14.97 0.08 7.41
CA VAL A 222 -13.73 0.61 6.82
C VAL A 222 -14.06 1.48 5.60
N ARG A 223 -13.86 2.80 5.75
CA ARG A 223 -13.85 3.73 4.62
C ARG A 223 -12.43 3.79 4.09
N VAL A 224 -12.27 3.39 2.84
CA VAL A 224 -11.04 3.61 2.09
C VAL A 224 -11.19 4.94 1.35
N GLN A 225 -10.32 5.89 1.64
CA GLN A 225 -10.09 7.01 0.73
C GLN A 225 -8.91 6.61 -0.15
N ASP A 226 -9.20 6.25 -1.40
CA ASP A 226 -8.21 5.78 -2.36
C ASP A 226 -7.50 6.98 -3.05
N TYR A 227 -6.16 6.97 -3.01
CA TYR A 227 -5.22 7.75 -3.84
C TYR A 227 -5.50 9.25 -3.99
N GLU A 228 -5.35 9.98 -2.88
CA GLU A 228 -5.42 11.44 -2.92
C GLU A 228 -4.04 12.07 -3.12
N PRO A 229 -3.92 13.09 -3.97
CA PRO A 229 -2.67 13.84 -4.11
C PRO A 229 -2.24 14.51 -2.80
N ILE A 230 -0.95 14.40 -2.48
CA ILE A 230 -0.25 15.22 -1.49
C ILE A 230 0.19 16.49 -2.23
N GLN A 231 -0.73 17.45 -2.37
CA GLN A 231 -0.47 18.70 -3.09
C GLN A 231 -0.91 19.91 -2.27
N GLY A 232 0.07 20.71 -1.85
CA GLY A 232 -0.10 22.03 -1.24
C GLY A 232 -1.09 22.05 -0.07
N GLU A 233 -1.82 23.16 0.07
CA GLU A 233 -2.76 23.41 1.17
C GLU A 233 -3.94 22.41 1.24
N SER A 234 -4.16 21.61 0.18
CA SER A 234 -5.29 20.68 0.13
C SER A 234 -5.05 19.38 0.92
N PHE A 235 -3.78 19.00 1.15
CA PHE A 235 -3.46 17.75 1.83
C PHE A 235 -4.02 17.72 3.25
N ALA A 236 -3.73 18.74 4.06
CA ALA A 236 -4.19 18.84 5.44
C ALA A 236 -5.73 18.81 5.53
N GLN A 237 -6.42 19.50 4.62
CA GLN A 237 -7.88 19.51 4.59
C GLN A 237 -8.45 18.12 4.23
N LYS A 238 -7.88 17.44 3.23
CA LYS A 238 -8.30 16.08 2.87
C LYS A 238 -8.05 15.08 4.00
N LEU A 239 -6.90 15.18 4.66
CA LEU A 239 -6.58 14.36 5.81
C LEU A 239 -7.56 14.62 6.97
N PHE A 240 -7.86 15.89 7.24
CA PHE A 240 -8.85 16.29 8.25
C PHE A 240 -10.22 15.67 7.92
N ASP A 241 -10.67 15.80 6.69
CA ASP A 241 -11.97 15.27 6.24
C ASP A 241 -12.02 13.72 6.27
N GLY A 242 -10.93 13.07 5.90
CA GLY A 242 -10.80 11.61 5.92
C GLY A 242 -10.72 10.99 7.32
N THR A 243 -10.36 11.79 8.34
CA THR A 243 -10.15 11.32 9.72
C THR A 243 -11.11 11.94 10.76
N LYS A 244 -12.27 12.45 10.31
CA LYS A 244 -13.28 13.09 11.18
C LYS A 244 -13.81 12.18 12.30
N GLU A 245 -13.91 10.89 12.03
CA GLU A 245 -14.50 9.93 12.97
C GLU A 245 -13.45 9.36 13.93
N ASN A 246 -13.84 9.04 15.16
CA ASN A 246 -12.91 8.42 16.11
C ASN A 246 -12.44 7.05 15.61
N GLY A 247 -11.17 6.75 15.81
CA GLY A 247 -10.59 5.48 15.40
C GLY A 247 -9.09 5.57 15.15
N HIS A 248 -8.51 4.41 14.89
CA HIS A 248 -7.16 4.29 14.38
C HIS A 248 -7.20 4.36 12.86
N TYR A 249 -6.16 4.90 12.25
CA TYR A 249 -6.01 5.03 10.83
C TYR A 249 -4.62 4.59 10.42
N ARG A 250 -4.55 3.93 9.28
CA ARG A 250 -3.32 3.65 8.56
C ARG A 250 -3.29 4.56 7.36
N MET A 251 -2.26 5.40 7.29
CA MET A 251 -2.00 6.25 6.15
C MET A 251 -0.83 5.67 5.35
N GLY A 252 -1.12 5.16 4.16
CA GLY A 252 -0.10 4.73 3.21
C GLY A 252 0.37 5.92 2.38
N LEU A 253 1.69 6.15 2.30
CA LEU A 253 2.30 7.15 1.43
C LEU A 253 2.93 6.47 0.22
N ARG A 254 2.78 7.06 -0.97
CA ARG A 254 3.29 6.51 -2.24
C ARG A 254 4.15 7.50 -3.01
N LYS A 255 5.20 6.98 -3.64
CA LYS A 255 6.02 7.72 -4.61
C LYS A 255 5.38 7.67 -6.00
N PRO A 256 5.69 8.64 -6.87
CA PRO A 256 5.26 8.61 -8.27
C PRO A 256 5.60 7.27 -8.94
N GLY A 257 4.60 6.66 -9.57
CA GLY A 257 4.75 5.41 -10.32
C GLY A 257 4.81 4.13 -9.48
N GLU A 258 4.73 4.21 -8.14
CA GLU A 258 4.74 3.03 -7.27
C GLU A 258 3.31 2.59 -6.91
N ALA A 259 3.00 1.32 -7.21
CA ALA A 259 1.71 0.70 -6.87
C ALA A 259 1.63 0.17 -5.44
N ALA A 260 2.76 0.08 -4.72
CA ALA A 260 2.83 -0.32 -3.31
C ALA A 260 3.00 0.91 -2.39
N GLU A 261 2.63 0.76 -1.11
CA GLU A 261 2.94 1.77 -0.10
C GLU A 261 4.47 1.85 0.05
N GLY A 262 5.04 3.05 -0.09
CA GLY A 262 6.47 3.28 0.15
C GLY A 262 6.76 3.60 1.62
N HIS A 263 5.83 4.22 2.34
CA HIS A 263 5.92 4.47 3.78
C HIS A 263 4.53 4.43 4.43
N VAL A 264 4.46 4.20 5.73
CA VAL A 264 3.20 4.07 6.46
C VAL A 264 3.27 4.86 7.76
N ILE A 265 2.23 5.66 8.01
CA ILE A 265 2.02 6.42 9.24
C ILE A 265 0.74 5.95 9.92
N GLY A 266 0.79 5.74 11.23
CA GLY A 266 -0.38 5.45 12.06
C GLY A 266 -0.97 6.73 12.64
N LEU A 267 -2.29 6.88 12.59
CA LEU A 267 -3.00 7.96 13.27
C LEU A 267 -4.05 7.36 14.22
N HIS A 268 -4.34 8.02 15.32
CA HIS A 268 -5.40 7.63 16.24
C HIS A 268 -6.13 8.90 16.67
N LYS A 269 -7.32 9.08 16.10
CA LYS A 269 -8.18 10.24 16.36
C LYS A 269 -9.16 9.89 17.47
N THR A 270 -9.24 10.76 18.47
CA THR A 270 -10.28 10.75 19.51
C THR A 270 -10.95 12.13 19.56
N ASP A 271 -11.96 12.30 20.42
CA ASP A 271 -12.56 13.63 20.68
C ASP A 271 -11.68 14.51 21.60
N GLY A 272 -10.59 13.96 22.13
CA GLY A 272 -9.59 14.68 22.92
C GLY A 272 -8.19 14.38 22.39
N GLU A 273 -7.33 13.85 23.26
CA GLU A 273 -5.94 13.54 22.90
C GLU A 273 -5.87 12.52 21.76
N SER A 274 -5.16 12.88 20.71
CA SER A 274 -4.93 12.04 19.53
C SER A 274 -3.46 11.61 19.46
N ARG A 275 -3.17 10.54 18.72
CA ARG A 275 -1.78 10.04 18.57
C ARG A 275 -1.39 9.90 17.10
N LEU A 276 -0.11 10.10 16.83
CA LEU A 276 0.55 9.81 15.56
C LEU A 276 1.70 8.84 15.82
N MET A 277 1.91 7.89 14.92
CA MET A 277 3.09 7.03 14.96
C MET A 277 3.75 7.02 13.58
N ASP A 278 5.01 7.42 13.56
CA ASP A 278 5.86 7.34 12.40
C ASP A 278 7.09 6.47 12.72
N ALA A 279 7.29 5.41 11.95
CA ALA A 279 8.34 4.44 12.23
C ALA A 279 9.77 5.00 12.05
N ASN A 280 9.95 6.16 11.41
CA ASN A 280 11.27 6.77 11.23
C ASN A 280 11.59 7.84 12.26
N THR A 281 10.62 8.24 13.08
CA THR A 281 10.77 9.29 14.09
C THR A 281 10.30 8.83 15.47
N ALA A 282 9.04 9.05 15.77
CA ALA A 282 8.46 8.89 17.08
C ALA A 282 6.96 8.53 17.03
N GLU A 283 6.51 8.06 18.18
CA GLU A 283 5.13 8.12 18.58
C GLU A 283 4.87 9.46 19.29
N TRP A 284 3.81 10.13 18.88
CA TRP A 284 3.42 11.46 19.35
C TRP A 284 2.03 11.43 19.95
N LYS A 285 1.82 12.34 20.90
CA LYS A 285 0.52 12.75 21.42
C LYS A 285 0.23 14.17 20.96
N THR A 286 -1.02 14.46 20.65
CA THR A 286 -1.52 15.79 20.30
C THR A 286 -2.79 16.08 21.08
N ASN A 287 -3.08 17.37 21.35
CA ASN A 287 -4.21 17.75 22.20
C ASN A 287 -5.58 17.51 21.55
N ASN A 288 -5.65 17.53 20.21
CA ASN A 288 -6.89 17.45 19.46
C ASN A 288 -6.63 17.02 18.00
N HIS A 289 -7.70 16.78 17.26
CA HIS A 289 -7.65 16.37 15.85
C HIS A 289 -6.94 17.39 14.94
N LYS A 290 -7.12 18.70 15.15
CA LYS A 290 -6.43 19.70 14.32
C LYS A 290 -4.91 19.65 14.49
N ASP A 291 -4.45 19.49 15.73
CA ASP A 291 -3.02 19.35 16.02
C ASP A 291 -2.44 18.07 15.43
N LEU A 292 -3.21 16.96 15.43
CA LEU A 292 -2.83 15.72 14.74
C LEU A 292 -2.62 15.95 13.24
N ILE A 293 -3.54 16.66 12.58
CA ILE A 293 -3.44 16.95 11.13
C ILE A 293 -2.23 17.81 10.83
N ASN A 294 -2.01 18.88 11.60
CA ASN A 294 -0.86 19.76 11.42
C ASN A 294 0.45 19.01 11.63
N LEU A 295 0.54 18.16 12.66
CA LEU A 295 1.70 17.32 12.91
C LEU A 295 1.96 16.34 11.76
N THR A 296 0.89 15.76 11.20
CA THR A 296 1.02 14.83 10.08
C THR A 296 1.51 15.54 8.81
N ALA A 297 0.99 16.74 8.53
CA ALA A 297 1.45 17.56 7.41
C ALA A 297 2.93 17.94 7.55
N GLU A 298 3.35 18.39 8.73
CA GLU A 298 4.75 18.73 9.01
C GLU A 298 5.68 17.51 8.85
N HIS A 299 5.25 16.31 9.28
CA HIS A 299 5.99 15.08 9.03
C HIS A 299 6.20 14.82 7.55
N ILE A 300 5.15 14.96 6.74
CA ILE A 300 5.23 14.68 5.30
C ILE A 300 6.11 15.69 4.58
N ASP A 301 5.90 16.98 4.83
CA ASP A 301 6.65 18.04 4.16
C ASP A 301 8.15 17.95 4.47
N ARG A 302 8.49 17.65 5.73
CA ARG A 302 9.90 17.62 6.19
C ARG A 302 10.62 16.31 5.86
N LEU A 303 9.95 15.17 6.02
CA LEU A 303 10.61 13.85 5.95
C LEU A 303 10.29 13.08 4.67
N TYR A 304 9.18 13.39 4.02
CA TYR A 304 8.66 12.63 2.89
C TYR A 304 8.36 13.49 1.65
N PRO A 305 9.23 14.45 1.25
CA PRO A 305 8.94 15.38 0.14
C PRO A 305 8.85 14.71 -1.25
N GLY A 306 9.30 13.47 -1.38
CA GLY A 306 9.22 12.69 -2.62
C GLY A 306 7.95 11.84 -2.76
N TYR A 307 7.02 11.92 -1.80
CA TYR A 307 5.76 11.19 -1.82
C TYR A 307 4.65 12.10 -2.37
N GLU A 308 3.87 11.58 -3.32
CA GLU A 308 2.91 12.38 -4.10
C GLU A 308 1.45 12.03 -3.84
N SER A 309 1.19 10.89 -3.20
CA SER A 309 -0.17 10.50 -2.87
C SER A 309 -0.25 9.74 -1.56
N PHE A 310 -1.42 9.80 -0.95
CA PHE A 310 -1.74 9.04 0.24
C PHE A 310 -3.07 8.29 0.10
N ASP A 311 -3.18 7.22 0.86
CA ASP A 311 -4.43 6.51 1.10
C ASP A 311 -4.70 6.41 2.61
N LEU A 312 -5.97 6.34 2.98
CA LEU A 312 -6.39 6.16 4.37
C LEU A 312 -7.26 4.92 4.49
N THR A 313 -6.91 4.10 5.49
CA THR A 313 -7.76 3.03 5.99
C THR A 313 -8.10 3.32 7.45
N ARG A 314 -9.39 3.28 7.82
CA ARG A 314 -9.85 3.44 9.20
C ARG A 314 -10.09 2.09 9.88
N TYR A 315 -9.82 2.06 11.18
CA TYR A 315 -9.92 0.94 12.11
C TYR A 315 -10.62 1.43 13.39
N GLY A 316 -11.83 0.94 13.67
CA GLY A 316 -12.59 1.37 14.85
C GLY A 316 -14.06 1.02 14.75
#